data_AF-A0A1B7P0S3-F1
#
_entry.id   AF-A0A1B7P0S3-F1
#
_cell.length_a   1.000
_cell.length_b   1.000
_cell.length_c   1.000
_cell.angle_alpha   90.00
_cell.angle_beta   90.00
_cell.angle_gamma   90.00
#
_symmetry.space_group_name_H-M   'P 1'
#
loop_
_entity.id
_entity.type
_entity.pdbx_description
1 polymer ?
#
loop_
_entity_poly.entity_id
_entity_poly.type
_entity_poly.pdbx_seq_one_letter_code
_entity_poly.pdbx_strand_id
1 'polypeptide(L)'
;METPLTNIFCALWDGIYRSARDSKPLEVIGTYSPIPKIPTGLSEAESKVAKPFKDIALDRSRTKYWLGVGAQPSEPVWRLLSLVGLVEPRLGKVRTEKVTEKGALEKAATQ
;
A
#
# COMPACT_ATOMS: atom_id res chain seq x y z
N MET A 1 13.73 7.50 -14.18
CA MET A 1 12.52 6.65 -14.10
C MET A 1 11.72 7.14 -12.91
N GLU A 2 10.76 8.03 -13.14
CA GLU A 2 9.90 8.55 -12.07
C GLU A 2 8.99 7.41 -11.61
N THR A 3 9.10 7.00 -10.35
CA THR A 3 8.24 5.95 -9.80
C THR A 3 6.79 6.45 -9.81
N PRO A 4 5.80 5.69 -10.32
CA PRO A 4 4.40 6.08 -10.25
C PRO A 4 3.99 6.20 -8.78
N LEU A 5 3.87 7.44 -8.31
CA LEU A 5 3.29 7.75 -7.01
C LEU A 5 1.78 7.71 -7.16
N THR A 6 1.12 6.87 -6.36
CA THR A 6 -0.34 6.87 -6.28
C THR A 6 -0.74 7.85 -5.20
N ASN A 7 -1.54 8.85 -5.56
CA ASN A 7 -2.10 9.77 -4.58
C ASN A 7 -3.28 9.12 -3.86
N ILE A 8 -3.33 9.28 -2.54
CA ILE A 8 -4.47 8.87 -1.72
C ILE A 8 -5.43 10.05 -1.67
N PHE A 9 -6.51 9.95 -2.43
CA PHE A 9 -7.57 10.96 -2.50
C PHE A 9 -8.75 10.59 -1.59
N CYS A 10 -9.38 11.60 -0.99
CA CYS A 10 -10.71 11.45 -0.41
C CYS A 10 -11.78 11.89 -1.41
N ALA A 11 -12.77 11.02 -1.63
CA ALA A 11 -13.97 11.34 -2.37
C ALA A 11 -15.17 11.38 -1.39
N LEU A 12 -15.87 12.51 -1.32
CA LEU A 12 -17.04 12.68 -0.47
C LEU A 12 -18.29 12.05 -1.08
N TRP A 13 -19.16 11.56 -0.20
CA TRP A 13 -20.25 10.61 -0.43
C TRP A 13 -21.36 11.02 -1.44
N ASP A 14 -21.51 12.29 -1.85
CA ASP A 14 -22.69 12.68 -2.66
C ASP A 14 -22.44 13.43 -3.99
N GLY A 15 -21.22 13.45 -4.53
CA GLY A 15 -21.00 14.17 -5.80
C GLY A 15 -19.83 13.75 -6.68
N ILE A 16 -18.83 13.07 -6.12
CA ILE A 16 -17.55 12.83 -6.80
C ILE A 16 -17.42 11.40 -7.32
N TYR A 17 -18.39 10.52 -7.03
CA TYR A 17 -18.47 9.19 -7.65
C TYR A 17 -18.58 9.27 -9.18
N ARG A 18 -19.01 10.43 -9.71
CA ARG A 18 -19.13 10.72 -11.14
C ARG A 18 -17.91 11.46 -11.73
N SER A 19 -16.95 11.88 -10.92
CA SER A 19 -15.76 12.57 -11.41
C SER A 19 -14.75 11.54 -11.96
N ALA A 20 -14.05 11.91 -13.03
CA ALA A 20 -13.05 11.03 -13.63
C ALA A 20 -11.96 10.66 -12.60
N ARG A 21 -11.47 9.41 -12.65
CA ARG A 21 -10.49 8.86 -11.70
C ARG A 21 -9.24 9.74 -11.55
N ASP A 22 -8.83 10.40 -12.62
CA ASP A 22 -7.63 11.24 -12.68
C ASP A 22 -7.95 12.74 -12.69
N SER A 23 -9.19 13.13 -12.38
CA SER A 23 -9.55 14.53 -12.21
C SER A 23 -8.98 15.10 -10.91
N LYS A 24 -8.84 16.44 -10.86
CA LYS A 24 -8.27 17.12 -9.69
C LYS A 24 -9.10 16.76 -8.44
N PRO A 25 -8.48 16.15 -7.42
CA PRO A 25 -9.18 15.80 -6.18
C PRO A 25 -9.53 17.06 -5.39
N LEU A 26 -10.47 16.93 -4.44
CA LEU A 26 -10.72 17.97 -3.44
C LEU A 26 -9.47 18.21 -2.58
N GLU A 27 -8.86 17.12 -2.12
CA GLU A 27 -7.71 17.16 -1.25
C GLU A 27 -6.86 15.89 -1.39
N VAL A 28 -5.54 16.09 -1.40
CA VAL A 28 -4.56 15.02 -1.37
C VAL A 28 -4.12 14.82 0.08
N ILE A 29 -4.46 13.67 0.66
CA ILE A 29 -4.18 13.38 2.08
C ILE A 29 -2.84 12.67 2.24
N GLY A 30 -2.36 12.04 1.16
CA GLY A 30 -1.10 11.33 1.18
C GLY A 30 -0.69 10.79 -0.19
N THR A 31 0.50 10.20 -0.21
CA THR A 31 1.06 9.49 -1.36
C THR A 31 1.49 8.09 -0.94
N TYR A 32 1.34 7.15 -1.86
CA TYR A 32 1.73 5.76 -1.71
C TYR A 32 2.52 5.31 -2.93
N SER A 33 3.71 4.74 -2.69
CA SER A 33 4.47 4.08 -3.74
C SER A 33 4.17 2.57 -3.72
N PRO A 34 3.54 2.02 -4.76
CA PRO A 34 3.23 0.59 -4.81
C PRO A 34 4.46 -0.28 -5.02
N ILE A 35 5.54 0.31 -5.54
CA ILE A 35 6.80 -0.35 -5.88
C ILE A 35 7.60 -0.57 -4.59
N PRO A 36 7.94 -1.82 -4.24
CA PRO A 36 8.80 -2.10 -3.10
C PRO A 36 10.19 -1.51 -3.33
N LYS A 37 10.69 -0.76 -2.36
CA LYS A 37 12.06 -0.24 -2.38
C LYS A 37 12.95 -1.08 -1.49
N ILE A 38 14.17 -1.26 -1.95
CA ILE A 38 15.26 -1.86 -1.17
C ILE A 38 15.91 -0.72 -0.39
N PRO A 39 16.19 -0.88 0.92
CA PRO A 39 16.90 0.14 1.69
C PRO A 39 18.21 0.50 1.01
N THR A 40 18.34 1.78 0.65
CA THR A 40 19.51 2.32 -0.05
C THR A 40 20.62 2.55 0.98
N GLY A 41 21.71 1.78 0.90
CA GLY A 41 22.83 1.85 1.84
C GLY A 41 23.45 0.51 2.26
N LEU A 42 22.91 -0.61 1.76
CA LEU A 42 23.45 -1.95 2.02
C LEU A 42 24.28 -2.47 0.85
N SER A 43 25.30 -3.28 1.13
CA SER A 43 26.08 -3.96 0.08
C SER A 43 25.17 -4.86 -0.77
N GLU A 44 25.56 -5.22 -1.99
CA GLU A 44 24.75 -6.07 -2.89
C GLU A 44 24.36 -7.42 -2.24
N ALA A 45 25.18 -7.92 -1.32
CA ALA A 45 24.91 -9.15 -0.56
C ALA A 45 23.81 -8.94 0.49
N GLU A 46 23.84 -7.83 1.23
CA GLU A 46 22.88 -7.55 2.29
C GLU A 46 21.54 -7.01 1.73
N SER A 47 21.58 -6.34 0.57
CA SER A 47 20.39 -5.87 -0.14
C SER A 47 19.46 -7.00 -0.58
N LYS A 48 19.98 -8.21 -0.81
CA LYS A 48 19.17 -9.40 -1.12
C LYS A 48 18.48 -10.00 0.12
N VAL A 49 19.03 -9.74 1.30
CA VAL A 49 18.49 -10.23 2.59
C VAL A 49 17.50 -9.22 3.17
N ALA A 50 17.68 -7.94 2.90
CA ALA A 50 16.85 -6.88 3.43
C ALA A 50 15.38 -7.01 2.97
N LYS A 51 14.46 -6.92 3.94
CA LYS A 51 13.03 -6.95 3.64
C LYS A 51 12.63 -5.68 2.88
N PRO A 52 12.07 -5.79 1.66
CA PRO A 52 11.63 -4.62 0.93
C PRO A 52 10.50 -3.91 1.68
N PHE A 53 10.52 -2.58 1.68
CA PHE A 53 9.47 -1.75 2.28
C PHE A 53 8.78 -0.90 1.23
N LYS A 54 7.59 -0.39 1.59
CA LYS A 54 6.81 0.52 0.77
C LYS A 54 6.64 1.84 1.50
N ASP A 55 6.87 2.93 0.80
CA ASP A 55 6.73 4.26 1.36
C ASP A 55 5.26 4.71 1.33
N ILE A 56 4.79 5.16 2.49
CA ILE A 56 3.47 5.75 2.68
C ILE A 56 3.67 7.09 3.42
N ALA A 57 3.39 8.19 2.74
CA ALA A 57 3.31 9.51 3.37
C ALA A 57 1.83 9.87 3.54
N LEU A 58 1.36 10.04 4.77
CA LEU A 58 -0.06 10.28 5.06
C LEU A 58 -0.23 11.28 6.21
N ASP A 59 -1.09 12.28 6.01
CA ASP A 59 -1.52 13.17 7.09
C ASP A 59 -2.60 12.49 7.94
N ARG A 60 -2.20 12.09 9.15
CA ARG A 60 -3.06 11.42 10.13
C ARG A 60 -4.19 12.32 10.62
N SER A 61 -3.93 13.62 10.81
CA SER A 61 -4.92 14.55 11.35
C SER A 61 -6.07 14.73 10.38
N ARG A 62 -5.72 14.92 9.10
CA ARG A 62 -6.70 15.12 8.04
C ARG A 62 -7.45 13.85 7.70
N THR A 63 -6.76 12.71 7.70
CA THR A 63 -7.41 11.41 7.53
C THR A 63 -8.48 11.17 8.61
N LYS A 64 -8.17 11.44 9.88
CA LYS A 64 -9.14 11.28 10.98
C LYS A 64 -10.36 12.17 10.83
N TYR A 65 -10.16 13.42 10.42
CA TYR A 65 -11.27 14.34 10.14
C TYR A 65 -12.21 13.75 9.08
N TRP A 66 -11.66 13.31 7.94
CA TRP A 66 -12.47 12.76 6.86
C TRP A 66 -13.19 11.45 7.24
N LEU A 67 -12.53 10.58 8.02
CA LEU A 67 -13.17 9.40 8.58
C LEU A 67 -14.33 9.76 9.52
N GLY A 68 -14.19 10.81 10.33
CA GLY A 68 -15.26 11.32 11.20
C GLY A 68 -16.44 11.94 10.44
N VAL A 69 -16.19 12.55 9.28
CA VAL A 69 -17.24 13.06 8.36
C VAL A 69 -17.99 11.92 7.65
N GLY A 70 -17.49 10.68 7.72
CA GLY A 70 -18.10 9.51 7.08
C GLY A 70 -17.58 9.22 5.67
N ALA A 71 -16.38 9.69 5.33
CA ALA A 71 -15.73 9.32 4.07
C ALA A 71 -15.57 7.79 3.98
N GLN A 72 -15.94 7.20 2.84
CA GLN A 72 -15.79 5.77 2.59
C GLN A 72 -14.51 5.53 1.78
N PRO A 73 -13.44 5.00 2.40
CA PRO A 73 -12.22 4.72 1.67
C PRO A 73 -12.41 3.47 0.81
N SER A 74 -11.70 3.44 -0.32
CA SER A 74 -11.67 2.28 -1.21
C SER A 74 -10.92 1.11 -0.57
N GLU A 75 -11.19 -0.12 -1.03
CA GLU A 75 -10.58 -1.35 -0.50
C GLU A 75 -9.04 -1.32 -0.34
N PRO A 76 -8.22 -0.85 -1.31
CA PRO A 76 -6.78 -0.75 -1.11
C PRO A 76 -6.40 0.32 -0.07
N VAL A 77 -7.11 1.45 -0.02
CA VAL A 77 -6.87 2.51 0.95
C VAL A 77 -7.25 2.05 2.35
N TRP A 78 -8.33 1.28 2.50
CA TRP A 78 -8.73 0.67 3.77
C TRP A 78 -7.58 -0.16 4.37
N ARG A 79 -6.94 -1.00 3.56
CA ARG A 79 -5.81 -1.82 4.00
C ARG A 79 -4.62 -0.98 4.44
N LEU A 80 -4.29 0.08 3.70
CA LEU A 80 -3.22 1.01 4.09
C LEU A 80 -3.55 1.69 5.42
N LEU A 81 -4.77 2.17 5.60
CA LEU A 81 -5.23 2.79 6.85
C LEU A 81 -5.24 1.80 8.02
N SER A 82 -5.54 0.53 7.76
CA SER A 82 -5.50 -0.53 8.76
C SER A 82 -4.06 -0.80 9.21
N LEU A 83 -3.10 -0.82 8.28
CA LEU A 83 -1.67 -0.97 8.60
C LEU A 83 -1.14 0.20 9.44
N VAL A 84 -1.68 1.41 9.25
CA VAL A 84 -1.33 2.60 10.04
C VAL A 84 -2.05 2.62 11.40
N GLY A 85 -3.04 1.74 11.62
CA GLY A 85 -3.81 1.65 12.87
C GLY A 85 -4.90 2.73 13.02
N LEU A 86 -5.36 3.34 11.91
CA LEU A 86 -6.42 4.34 11.94
C LEU A 86 -7.82 3.72 11.85
N VAL A 87 -7.92 2.52 11.28
CA VAL A 87 -9.19 1.84 11.01
C VAL A 87 -9.00 0.35 11.30
N GLU A 88 -10.06 -0.31 11.77
CA GLU A 88 -10.02 -1.76 11.97
C GLU A 88 -9.83 -2.49 10.63
N PRO A 89 -8.98 -3.50 10.58
CA PRO A 89 -8.83 -4.32 9.38
C PRO A 89 -10.16 -5.00 9.08
N ARG A 90 -10.72 -4.75 7.89
CA ARG A 90 -11.83 -5.55 7.39
C ARG A 90 -11.33 -6.98 7.24
N LEU A 91 -11.99 -7.92 7.90
CA LEU A 91 -11.74 -9.36 7.78
C LEU A 91 -12.10 -9.80 6.35
N GLY A 92 -11.16 -9.60 5.42
CA GLY A 92 -11.35 -9.86 3.99
C GLY A 92 -10.29 -10.81 3.46
N LYS A 93 -10.75 -11.98 2.99
CA LYS A 93 -10.02 -13.08 2.32
C LYS A 93 -8.51 -13.12 2.60
N VAL A 94 -8.11 -13.97 3.55
CA VAL A 94 -6.72 -14.42 3.70
C VAL A 94 -6.21 -14.82 2.31
N ARG A 95 -5.21 -14.12 1.80
CA ARG A 95 -4.50 -14.56 0.60
C ARG A 95 -3.74 -15.81 1.01
N THR A 96 -4.23 -16.98 0.61
CA THR A 96 -3.47 -18.23 0.72
C THR A 96 -2.17 -18.02 -0.03
N GLU A 97 -1.06 -17.97 0.69
CA GLU A 97 0.26 -17.83 0.10
C GLU A 97 0.51 -19.07 -0.77
N LYS A 98 0.66 -18.89 -2.09
CA LYS A 98 1.30 -19.92 -2.91
C LYS A 98 2.78 -19.88 -2.53
N VAL A 99 3.14 -20.70 -1.54
CA VAL A 99 4.54 -21.00 -1.22
C VAL A 99 5.16 -21.53 -2.51
N THR A 100 6.04 -20.74 -3.12
CA THR A 100 6.81 -21.13 -4.29
C THR A 100 7.77 -22.25 -3.91
N GLU A 101 7.44 -23.48 -4.27
CA GLU A 101 8.21 -24.72 -4.05
C GLU A 101 9.55 -24.77 -4.84
N LYS A 102 10.06 -23.65 -5.36
CA LYS A 102 11.25 -23.63 -6.23
C LYS A 102 12.60 -23.80 -5.51
N GLY A 103 12.61 -23.97 -4.19
CA GLY A 103 13.84 -24.18 -3.41
C GLY A 103 14.20 -25.64 -3.10
N ALA A 104 13.32 -26.61 -3.38
CA ALA A 104 13.51 -27.99 -2.90
C ALA A 104 14.24 -28.92 -3.89
N LEU A 105 14.37 -28.57 -5.17
CA LEU A 105 14.91 -29.50 -6.18
C LEU A 105 16.44 -29.47 -6.35
N GLU A 106 17.16 -28.49 -5.78
CA GLU A 106 18.62 -28.39 -5.97
C GLU A 106 19.43 -29.27 -4.99
N LYS A 107 18.80 -29.80 -3.94
CA LYS A 107 19.50 -30.62 -2.92
C LYS A 107 19.60 -32.12 -3.23
N ALA A 108 19.11 -32.58 -4.39
CA ALA A 108 19.06 -34.00 -4.75
C ALA A 108 20.09 -34.45 -5.80
N ALA A 109 20.90 -33.54 -6.35
CA ALA A 109 21.81 -33.84 -7.48
C ALA A 109 23.31 -33.86 -7.10
N THR A 110 23.65 -34.11 -5.83
CA THR A 110 25.03 -34.35 -5.41
C THR A 110 25.09 -35.57 -4.51
N GLN A 111 25.10 -36.73 -5.16
CA GLN A 111 25.74 -37.96 -4.70
C GLN A 111 26.35 -38.65 -5.93
#